data_AF-A0A162QHK8-F1
#
_entry.id   AF-A0A162QHK8-F1
#
_cell.length_a   1.000
_cell.length_b   1.000
_cell.length_c   1.000
_cell.angle_alpha   90.00
_cell.angle_beta   90.00
_cell.angle_gamma   90.00
#
_symmetry.space_group_name_H-M   'P 1'
#
loop_
_entity.id
_entity.type
_entity.pdbx_description
1 polymer ?
#
loop_
_entity_poly.entity_id
_entity_poly.type
_entity_poly.pdbx_seq_one_letter_code
_entity_poly.pdbx_strand_id
1 'polypeptide(L)'
;MASSTTSILKEYSGKLGDLFVLKRYGNKSVICMLPQKNKQKKRTEKQLQNNQLMAMANTFAKEIMEDPARRDAAQVYLNVTRNKLYTSLVQFYFQQAKKAKENGLPIPGTIIIPAATR
;
A
#
# COMPACT_ATOMS: atom_id res chain seq x y z
N MET A 1 -6.68 -15.82 27.41
CA MET A 1 -5.53 -16.29 26.58
C MET A 1 -5.03 -17.55 27.23
N ALA A 2 -5.05 -18.69 26.52
CA ALA A 2 -4.69 -19.99 27.09
C ALA A 2 -3.33 -20.42 26.56
N SER A 3 -2.47 -20.93 27.45
CA SER A 3 -1.14 -21.45 27.11
C SER A 3 -1.02 -22.91 27.54
N SER A 4 -0.50 -23.76 26.65
CA SER A 4 -0.26 -25.17 26.95
C SER A 4 1.21 -25.54 26.75
N THR A 5 1.70 -26.49 27.54
CA THR A 5 3.07 -27.02 27.50
C THR A 5 3.15 -28.45 26.93
N THR A 6 2.00 -29.05 26.56
CA THR A 6 1.92 -30.42 26.05
C THR A 6 2.69 -30.63 24.73
N SER A 7 3.37 -31.77 24.61
CA SER A 7 4.24 -32.14 23.47
C SER A 7 3.52 -32.13 22.12
N ILE A 8 2.24 -32.52 22.09
CA ILE A 8 1.41 -32.59 20.86
C ILE A 8 1.27 -31.21 20.18
N LEU A 9 1.26 -30.12 20.96
CA LEU A 9 1.12 -28.75 20.44
C LEU A 9 2.46 -28.03 20.26
N LYS A 10 3.59 -28.72 20.46
CA LYS A 10 4.93 -28.12 20.27
C LYS A 10 5.29 -27.98 18.80
N GLU A 11 4.94 -28.94 17.96
CA GLU A 11 5.36 -28.94 16.54
C GLU A 11 4.37 -28.21 15.63
N TYR A 12 3.16 -27.92 16.11
CA TYR A 12 2.12 -27.31 15.30
C TYR A 12 2.12 -25.77 15.44
N SER A 13 2.17 -25.07 14.31
CA SER A 13 1.93 -23.62 14.23
C SER A 13 1.03 -23.35 13.03
N GLY A 14 -0.10 -22.69 13.26
CA GLY A 14 -1.06 -22.49 12.18
C GLY A 14 -2.44 -22.09 12.65
N LYS A 15 -3.35 -21.98 11.68
CA LYS A 15 -4.77 -21.75 11.96
C LYS A 15 -5.43 -23.07 12.33
N LEU A 16 -6.25 -23.05 13.37
CA LEU A 16 -7.10 -24.15 13.76
C LEU A 16 -8.54 -23.74 13.41
N GLY A 17 -8.98 -24.11 12.20
CA GLY A 17 -10.21 -23.60 11.59
C GLY A 17 -10.19 -22.07 11.40
N ASP A 18 -11.37 -21.45 11.48
CA ASP A 18 -11.57 -20.00 11.34
C ASP A 18 -11.66 -19.25 12.68
N LEU A 19 -11.55 -19.96 13.80
CA LEU A 19 -11.77 -19.40 15.13
C LEU A 19 -10.48 -19.17 15.90
N PHE A 20 -9.44 -19.97 15.69
CA PHE A 20 -8.23 -19.91 16.48
C PHE A 20 -6.95 -19.89 15.63
N VAL A 21 -5.96 -19.18 16.14
CA VAL A 21 -4.58 -19.20 15.65
C VAL A 21 -3.71 -19.72 16.77
N LEU A 22 -2.95 -20.78 16.47
CA LEU A 22 -1.97 -21.34 17.37
C LEU A 22 -0.60 -20.75 17.03
N LYS A 23 -0.05 -19.98 17.96
CA LYS A 23 1.25 -19.32 17.83
C LYS A 23 2.25 -19.95 18.79
N ARG A 24 3.45 -20.22 18.30
CA ARG A 24 4.57 -20.70 19.12
C ARG A 24 5.46 -19.53 19.52
N TYR A 25 5.73 -19.41 20.81
CA TYR A 25 6.69 -18.48 21.39
C TYR A 25 7.72 -19.29 22.19
N GLY A 26 8.82 -19.68 21.53
CA GLY A 26 9.84 -20.54 22.12
C GLY A 26 9.30 -21.90 22.55
N ASN A 27 9.23 -22.14 23.87
CA ASN A 27 8.73 -23.38 24.48
C ASN A 27 7.25 -23.33 24.88
N LYS A 28 6.56 -22.22 24.61
CA LYS A 28 5.14 -22.03 24.96
C LYS A 28 4.29 -21.95 23.69
N SER A 29 3.17 -22.66 23.69
CA SER A 29 2.15 -22.55 22.64
C SER A 29 1.00 -21.71 23.16
N VAL A 30 0.64 -20.66 22.41
CA VAL A 30 -0.44 -19.72 22.75
C VAL A 30 -1.57 -19.89 21.76
N ILE A 31 -2.78 -20.08 22.29
CA ILE A 31 -4.00 -20.13 21.49
C ILE A 31 -4.64 -18.74 21.53
N CYS A 32 -4.69 -18.09 20.36
CA CYS A 32 -5.34 -16.79 20.17
C CYS A 32 -6.63 -16.98 19.37
N MET A 33 -7.66 -16.18 19.66
CA MET A 33 -8.82 -16.10 18.78
C MET A 33 -8.43 -15.39 17.47
N LEU A 34 -8.92 -15.89 16.34
CA LEU A 34 -8.68 -15.30 15.04
C LEU A 34 -9.42 -13.95 14.98
N PRO A 35 -8.75 -12.85 14.61
CA PRO A 35 -9.41 -11.55 14.55
C PRO A 35 -10.50 -11.58 13.47
N GLN A 36 -11.75 -11.38 13.89
CA GLN A 36 -12.86 -11.28 12.97
C GLN A 36 -12.74 -9.97 12.20
N LYS A 37 -12.64 -10.05 10.86
CA LYS A 37 -12.76 -8.85 10.01
C LYS A 37 -14.15 -8.29 10.22
N ASN A 38 -14.25 -7.10 10.84
CA ASN A 38 -15.51 -6.38 10.92
C ASN A 38 -15.90 -5.90 9.52
N LYS A 39 -16.69 -6.71 8.80
CA LYS A 39 -17.17 -6.44 7.44
C LYS A 39 -18.01 -5.16 7.36
N GLN A 40 -18.52 -4.68 8.49
CA GLN A 40 -19.41 -3.52 8.59
C GLN A 40 -18.69 -2.23 9.00
N LYS A 41 -17.37 -2.25 9.24
CA LYS A 41 -16.64 -1.05 9.67
C LYS A 41 -16.68 0.00 8.57
N LYS A 42 -17.48 1.05 8.77
CA LYS A 42 -17.55 2.22 7.89
C LYS A 42 -16.18 2.90 7.87
N ARG A 43 -15.72 3.26 6.67
CA ARG A 43 -14.47 4.00 6.49
C ARG A 43 -14.64 5.41 7.03
N THR A 44 -13.62 5.95 7.67
CA THR A 44 -13.61 7.36 8.09
C THR A 44 -13.43 8.27 6.87
N GLU A 45 -13.83 9.53 6.97
CA GLU A 45 -13.66 10.51 5.88
C GLU A 45 -12.21 10.62 5.41
N LYS A 46 -11.26 10.65 6.35
CA LYS A 46 -9.82 10.63 6.04
C LYS A 46 -9.41 9.40 5.24
N GLN A 47 -9.97 8.23 5.55
CA GLN A 47 -9.70 7.00 4.80
C GLN A 47 -10.29 7.06 3.39
N LEU A 48 -11.48 7.66 3.22
CA LEU A 48 -12.08 7.85 1.90
C LEU A 48 -11.26 8.81 1.05
N GLN A 49 -10.82 9.94 1.60
CA GLN A 49 -9.95 10.91 0.92
C GLN A 49 -8.62 10.27 0.49
N ASN A 50 -7.99 9.50 1.37
CA ASN A 50 -6.75 8.80 1.03
C ASN A 50 -6.97 7.76 -0.08
N ASN A 51 -8.10 7.05 -0.07
CA ASN A 51 -8.43 6.09 -1.13
C ASN A 51 -8.64 6.79 -2.47
N GLN A 52 -9.32 7.94 -2.48
CA GLN A 52 -9.51 8.74 -3.70
C GLN A 52 -8.18 9.23 -4.24
N LEU A 53 -7.32 9.79 -3.38
CA LEU A 53 -6.00 10.26 -3.78
C LEU A 53 -5.13 9.12 -4.33
N MET A 54 -5.16 7.94 -3.70
CA MET A 54 -4.48 6.76 -4.23
C MET A 54 -5.05 6.31 -5.58
N ALA A 55 -6.37 6.38 -5.78
CA ALA A 55 -6.99 6.06 -7.05
C ALA A 55 -6.50 7.00 -8.16
N MET A 56 -6.42 8.31 -7.89
CA MET A 56 -5.88 9.31 -8.81
C MET A 56 -4.39 9.09 -9.11
N ALA A 57 -3.60 8.73 -8.10
CA ALA A 57 -2.18 8.42 -8.31
C ALA A 57 -1.99 7.19 -9.21
N ASN A 58 -2.86 6.18 -9.06
CA ASN A 58 -2.83 4.98 -9.88
C ASN A 58 -3.25 5.26 -11.33
N THR A 59 -4.29 6.07 -11.56
CA THR A 59 -4.70 6.45 -12.92
C THR A 59 -3.58 7.23 -13.61
N PHE A 60 -3.01 8.23 -12.94
CA PHE A 60 -1.85 8.98 -13.43
C PHE A 60 -0.67 8.07 -13.81
N ALA A 61 -0.29 7.13 -12.93
CA ALA A 61 0.80 6.22 -13.21
C ALA A 61 0.50 5.28 -14.39
N LYS A 62 -0.74 4.82 -14.54
CA LYS A 62 -1.15 3.96 -15.67
C LYS A 62 -1.12 4.71 -17.00
N GLU A 63 -1.68 5.92 -17.05
CA GLU A 63 -1.68 6.76 -18.25
C GLU A 63 -0.26 6.99 -18.80
N ILE A 64 0.71 7.22 -17.92
CA ILE A 64 2.12 7.38 -18.33
C ILE A 64 2.75 6.06 -18.77
N MET A 65 2.39 4.95 -18.14
CA MET A 65 2.94 3.63 -18.48
C MET A 65 2.39 3.08 -19.80
N GLU A 66 1.17 3.48 -20.19
CA GLU A 66 0.52 3.10 -21.44
C GLU A 66 1.16 3.76 -22.67
N ASP A 67 1.61 5.02 -22.55
CA ASP A 67 2.32 5.74 -23.61
C ASP A 67 3.85 5.49 -23.53
N PRO A 68 4.46 4.78 -24.49
CA PRO A 68 5.88 4.45 -24.46
C PRO A 68 6.79 5.69 -24.40
N ALA A 69 6.42 6.77 -25.08
CA ALA A 69 7.25 7.98 -25.13
C ALA A 69 7.24 8.69 -23.77
N ARG A 70 6.06 8.80 -23.15
CA ARG A 70 5.92 9.38 -21.80
C ARG A 70 6.59 8.52 -20.74
N ARG A 71 6.50 7.20 -20.86
CA ARG A 71 7.14 6.26 -19.96
C ARG A 71 8.65 6.43 -19.97
N ASP A 72 9.26 6.45 -21.14
CA ASP A 72 10.72 6.52 -21.28
C ASP A 72 11.22 7.92 -20.84
N ALA A 73 10.47 8.99 -21.14
CA ALA A 73 10.75 10.33 -20.62
C ALA A 73 10.67 10.38 -19.07
N ALA A 74 9.64 9.77 -18.49
CA ALA A 74 9.48 9.69 -17.04
C ALA A 74 10.60 8.87 -16.38
N GLN A 75 11.08 7.82 -17.05
CA GLN A 75 12.19 7.00 -16.57
C GLN A 75 13.48 7.81 -16.45
N VAL A 76 13.77 8.64 -17.46
CA VAL A 76 14.94 9.54 -17.46
C VAL A 76 14.76 10.63 -16.40
N TYR A 77 13.59 11.27 -16.36
CA TYR A 77 13.30 12.35 -15.42
C TYR A 77 13.43 11.92 -13.95
N LEU A 78 12.85 10.76 -13.61
CA LEU A 78 12.90 10.23 -12.25
C LEU A 78 14.20 9.48 -11.95
N ASN A 79 15.04 9.25 -12.96
CA ASN A 79 16.27 8.47 -12.87
C ASN A 79 16.08 7.10 -12.17
N VAL A 80 15.08 6.34 -12.64
CA VAL A 80 14.72 5.04 -12.07
C VAL A 80 14.80 3.93 -13.10
N THR A 81 14.98 2.70 -12.64
CA THR A 81 14.82 1.51 -13.48
C THR A 81 13.35 1.26 -13.81
N ARG A 82 13.06 0.69 -14.99
CA ARG A 82 11.70 0.36 -15.46
C ARG A 82 10.85 -0.40 -14.42
N ASN A 83 11.45 -1.34 -13.68
CA ASN A 83 10.74 -2.14 -12.67
C ASN A 83 10.23 -1.31 -11.48
N LYS A 84 10.83 -0.15 -11.21
CA LYS A 84 10.47 0.76 -10.11
C LYS A 84 9.65 1.97 -10.57
N LEU A 85 9.46 2.13 -11.89
CA LEU A 85 8.86 3.33 -12.49
C LEU A 85 7.43 3.58 -11.99
N TYR A 86 6.62 2.54 -11.91
CA TYR A 86 5.24 2.66 -11.41
C TYR A 86 5.20 3.22 -9.98
N THR A 87 5.96 2.63 -9.07
CA THR A 87 6.00 3.05 -7.67
C THR A 87 6.57 4.46 -7.51
N SER A 88 7.57 4.84 -8.32
CA SER A 88 8.12 6.19 -8.29
C SER A 88 7.15 7.23 -8.84
N LEU A 89 6.36 6.90 -9.87
CA LEU A 89 5.32 7.79 -10.40
C LEU A 89 4.23 8.07 -9.36
N VAL A 90 3.79 7.03 -8.66
CA VAL A 90 2.84 7.16 -7.54
C VAL A 90 3.44 8.05 -6.45
N GLN A 91 4.68 7.79 -6.03
CA GLN A 91 5.36 8.60 -5.02
C GLN A 91 5.50 10.07 -5.44
N PHE A 92 5.84 10.33 -6.70
CA PHE A 92 5.91 11.67 -7.26
C PHE A 92 4.56 12.38 -7.18
N TYR A 93 3.47 11.71 -7.55
CA TYR A 93 2.11 12.24 -7.42
C TYR A 93 1.78 12.61 -5.97
N PHE A 94 2.11 11.75 -5.01
CA PHE A 94 1.91 12.04 -3.57
C PHE A 94 2.72 13.24 -3.09
N GLN A 95 3.96 13.41 -3.55
CA GLN A 95 4.78 14.56 -3.21
C GLN A 95 4.16 15.86 -3.74
N GLN A 96 3.64 15.85 -4.97
CA GLN A 96 2.97 17.00 -5.55
C GLN A 96 1.65 17.32 -4.86
N ALA A 97 0.84 16.31 -4.53
CA ALA A 97 -0.38 16.48 -3.77
C ALA A 97 -0.09 17.06 -2.36
N LYS A 98 1.02 16.64 -1.72
CA LYS A 98 1.45 17.20 -0.43
C LYS A 98 1.84 18.68 -0.56
N LYS A 99 2.66 19.03 -1.56
CA LYS A 99 3.04 20.42 -1.85
C LYS A 99 1.83 21.30 -2.15
N ALA A 100 0.88 20.82 -2.96
CA ALA A 100 -0.35 21.53 -3.26
C ALA A 100 -1.16 21.81 -1.98
N LYS A 101 -1.29 20.81 -1.10
CA LYS A 101 -1.97 20.96 0.19
C LYS A 101 -1.28 21.97 1.10
N GLU A 102 0.05 21.99 1.15
CA GLU A 102 0.84 22.97 1.92
C GLU A 102 0.63 24.40 1.40
N ASN A 103 0.47 24.55 0.08
CA ASN A 103 0.23 25.84 -0.58
C ASN A 103 -1.25 26.24 -0.65
N GLY A 104 -2.18 25.44 -0.09
CA GLY A 104 -3.62 25.69 -0.17
C GLY A 104 -4.23 25.52 -1.57
N LEU A 105 -3.50 24.90 -2.51
CA LEU A 105 -3.94 24.64 -3.87
C LEU A 105 -4.74 23.33 -3.96
N PRO A 106 -5.71 23.22 -4.90
CA PRO A 106 -6.42 21.97 -5.14
C PRO A 106 -5.44 20.88 -5.60
N ILE A 107 -5.74 19.63 -5.24
CA ILE A 107 -4.92 18.47 -5.62
C ILE A 107 -4.93 18.37 -7.15
N PRO A 108 -3.76 18.37 -7.81
CA PRO A 108 -3.71 18.34 -9.26
C PRO A 108 -4.24 17.01 -9.79
N GLY A 109 -5.30 17.07 -10.60
CA GLY A 109 -5.87 15.89 -11.27
C GLY A 109 -4.91 15.34 -12.33
N THR A 110 -4.42 16.21 -13.20
CA THR A 110 -3.47 15.88 -14.26
C THR A 110 -2.14 16.55 -13.94
N ILE A 111 -1.09 15.76 -13.75
CA ILE A 111 0.27 16.29 -13.59
C ILE A 111 0.98 16.06 -14.92
N ILE A 112 1.49 17.12 -15.54
CA ILE A 112 2.32 16.99 -16.74
C ILE A 112 3.75 16.76 -16.25
N ILE A 113 4.35 15.62 -16.61
CA ILE A 113 5.79 15.44 -16.39
C ILE A 113 6.49 16.33 -17.44
N PRO A 114 7.27 17.34 -17.03
CA PRO A 114 8.03 18.13 -17.98
C PRO A 114 8.99 17.19 -18.71
N ALA A 115 9.03 17.28 -20.04
CA ALA A 115 9.99 16.53 -20.84
C ALA A 115 11.38 16.83 -20.27
N ALA A 116 12.16 15.79 -19.98
CA ALA A 116 13.52 15.95 -19.47
C ALA A 116 14.33 16.74 -20.51
N THR A 117 14.61 18.01 -20.22
CA THR A 117 15.59 18.80 -20.96
C THR A 117 16.95 18.17 -20.71
N ARG A 118 17.58 17.69 -21.79
CA ARG A 118 18.96 17.21 -21.78
C ARG A 118 19.92 18.36 -21.55
#